data_AF-A0A1H8Q588-F1
#
_entry.id   AF-A0A1H8Q588-F1
#
_cell.length_a   1.000
_cell.length_b   1.000
_cell.length_c   1.000
_cell.angle_alpha   90.00
_cell.angle_beta   90.00
_cell.angle_gamma   90.00
#
_symmetry.space_group_name_H-M   'P 1'
#
loop_
_entity.id
_entity.type
_entity.pdbx_description
1 polymer ?
#
loop_
_entity_poly.entity_id
_entity_poly.type
_entity_poly.pdbx_seq_one_letter_code
_entity_poly.pdbx_strand_id
1 'polypeptide(L)' 'MIVNLFEDCITVEQYDARLDKVHTLTLSLNQARDLAAALNLPEGVYQIKDDTG' A
#
# COMPACT_ATOMS: atom_id res chain seq x y z
N MET A 1 -10.46 -1.93 -5.72
CA MET A 1 -9.43 -2.16 -4.70
C MET A 1 -9.88 -3.35 -3.87
N ILE A 2 -9.02 -4.35 -3.71
CA ILE A 2 -9.28 -5.55 -2.89
C ILE A 2 -8.22 -5.57 -1.79
N VAL A 3 -8.61 -5.94 -0.56
CA VAL A 3 -7.68 -6.07 0.58
C VAL A 3 -7.91 -7.43 1.22
N ASN A 4 -6.86 -8.23 1.33
CA ASN A 4 -6.90 -9.53 2.00
C ASN A 4 -6.05 -9.49 3.27
N LEU A 5 -6.55 -10.14 4.32
CA LEU A 5 -5.85 -10.29 5.59
C LEU A 5 -5.50 -11.76 5.79
N PHE A 6 -4.24 -12.03 6.10
CA PHE A 6 -3.70 -13.33 6.47
C PHE A 6 -3.15 -13.25 7.91
N GLU A 7 -2.83 -14.38 8.52
CA GLU A 7 -2.33 -14.43 9.90
C GLU A 7 -1.08 -13.56 10.13
N ASP A 8 -0.21 -13.44 9.12
CA ASP A 8 1.08 -12.74 9.25
C ASP A 8 1.29 -11.57 8.26
N CYS A 9 0.36 -11.35 7.32
CA CYS A 9 0.50 -10.29 6.31
C CYS A 9 -0.84 -9.79 5.78
N ILE A 10 -0.79 -8.63 5.13
CA ILE A 10 -1.92 -8.01 4.43
C ILE A 10 -1.53 -7.86 2.97
N THR A 11 -2.44 -8.18 2.05
CA THR A 11 -2.25 -7.87 0.62
C THR A 11 -3.26 -6.84 0.16
N VAL A 12 -2.79 -5.91 -0.67
CA VAL A 12 -3.60 -4.85 -1.28
C VAL A 12 -3.50 -4.98 -2.79
N GLU A 13 -4.63 -5.10 -3.44
CA GLU A 13 -4.72 -5.17 -4.90
C GLU A 13 -5.39 -3.90 -5.43
N GLN A 14 -4.67 -3.22 -6.33
CA GLN A 14 -5.12 -2.02 -6.99
C GLN A 14 -5.06 -2.19 -8.50
N TYR A 15 -6.20 -1.98 -9.15
CA TYR A 15 -6.28 -1.95 -10.59
C TYR A 15 -5.82 -0.59 -11.11
N ASP A 16 -4.83 -0.61 -12.01
CA ASP A 16 -4.37 0.54 -12.78
C ASP A 16 -5.04 0.55 -14.16
N ALA A 17 -6.00 1.46 -14.34
CA ALA A 17 -6.74 1.61 -15.58
C ALA A 17 -5.90 2.15 -16.76
N ARG A 18 -4.74 2.74 -16.49
CA ARG A 18 -3.85 3.29 -17.54
C ARG A 18 -3.05 2.17 -18.20
N LEU A 19 -2.71 1.14 -17.43
CA LEU A 19 -1.89 0.01 -17.87
C LEU A 19 -2.71 -1.28 -18.08
N ASP A 20 -4.00 -1.25 -17.76
CA ASP A 20 -4.92 -2.41 -17.80
C ASP A 20 -4.36 -3.59 -16.99
N LYS A 21 -3.87 -3.30 -15.77
CA LYS A 21 -3.18 -4.27 -14.91
C LYS A 21 -3.58 -4.14 -13.46
N VAL A 22 -3.56 -5.26 -12.75
CA VAL A 22 -3.70 -5.28 -11.28
C VAL A 22 -2.31 -5.33 -10.65
N HIS A 23 -2.05 -4.40 -9.74
CA HIS A 23 -0.86 -4.40 -8.89
C HIS A 23 -1.22 -4.97 -7.52
N THR A 24 -0.40 -5.89 -7.03
CA THR A 24 -0.56 -6.51 -5.71
C THR A 24 0.62 -6.14 -4.83
N LEU A 25 0.35 -5.54 -3.67
CA LEU A 25 1.35 -5.23 -2.65
C LEU A 25 1.13 -6.11 -1.42
N THR A 26 2.19 -6.74 -0.92
CA THR A 26 2.16 -7.52 0.32
C THR A 26 2.90 -6.76 1.41
N LEU A 27 2.23 -6.55 2.54
CA LEU A 27 2.75 -5.83 3.70
C LEU A 27 2.75 -6.76 4.91
N SER A 28 3.81 -6.72 5.72
CA SER A 28 3.75 -7.27 7.09
C SER A 28 2.79 -6.45 7.96
N LEU A 29 2.30 -7.02 9.06
CA LEU A 29 1.42 -6.29 9.99
C LEU A 29 2.07 -5.00 10.53
N ASN A 30 3.39 -5.01 10.78
CA ASN A 30 4.08 -3.80 11.24
C ASN A 30 4.11 -2.72 10.16
N GLN A 31 4.41 -3.07 8.91
CA GLN A 31 4.39 -2.12 7.79
C GLN A 31 2.99 -1.56 7.54
N ALA A 32 1.95 -2.39 7.68
CA ALA A 32 0.57 -1.94 7.54
C ALA A 32 0.16 -0.98 8.67
N ARG A 33 0.62 -1.23 9.90
CA ARG A 33 0.39 -0.33 11.04
C ARG A 33 1.12 1.01 10.87
N ASP A 34 2.37 0.99 10.42
CA ASP A 34 3.12 2.21 10.10
C ASP A 34 2.44 3.00 8.97
N LEU A 35 2.00 2.32 7.92
CA LEU A 35 1.24 2.96 6.83
C LEU A 35 -0.07 3.59 7.34
N ALA A 36 -0.80 2.89 8.20
CA ALA A 36 -2.02 3.42 8.81
C ALA A 36 -1.73 4.63 9.70
N ALA A 37 -0.66 4.61 10.49
CA ALA A 37 -0.23 5.75 11.30
C ALA A 37 0.11 6.96 10.41
N ALA A 38 0.84 6.72 9.32
CA ALA A 38 1.21 7.74 8.33
C ALA A 38 -0.01 8.37 7.62
N LEU A 39 -1.06 7.60 7.35
CA LEU A 39 -2.30 8.10 6.76
C LEU A 39 -3.17 8.91 7.73
N ASN A 40 -3.04 8.69 9.05
CA ASN A 40 -3.78 9.42 10.08
C ASN A 40 -3.10 10.75 10.48
N LEU A 41 -1.90 11.00 9.98
CA LEU A 41 -1.22 12.27 10.17
C LEU A 41 -1.76 13.33 9.19
N PRO A 42 -1.96 14.58 9.64
CA PRO A 42 -2.51 15.66 8.81
C PRO A 42 -1.56 16.12 7.69
N GLU A 43 -0.33 15.60 7.64
CA GLU A 43 0.68 15.96 6.63
C GLU A 43 0.44 15.32 5.24
N GLY A 44 -0.48 14.37 5.12
CA GLY A 44 -0.95 13.86 3.83
C GLY A 44 -0.10 12.76 3.20
N VAL A 45 -0.75 12.03 2.29
CA VAL A 45 -0.29 10.83 1.56
C VAL A 45 1.21 10.86 1.22
N TYR A 46 1.98 9.98 1.86
CA TYR A 46 3.37 9.72 1.47
C TYR A 46 3.38 8.97 0.13
N GLN A 47 3.65 9.68 -0.96
CA GLN A 47 4.10 9.05 -2.19
C GLN A 47 5.57 8.66 -1.98
N ILE A 48 5.86 7.36 -2.09
CA ILE A 48 7.23 6.92 -2.34
C ILE A 48 7.60 7.50 -3.70
N LYS A 49 8.37 8.58 -3.71
CA LYS A 49 9.04 9.03 -4.93
C LYS A 49 10.04 7.93 -5.25
N ASP A 50 9.85 7.30 -6.41
CA ASP A 50 10.86 6.45 -7.01
C ASP A 50 12.09 7.34 -7.23
N ASP A 51 13.07 7.26 -6.32
CA ASP A 51 14.38 7.88 -6.51
C ASP A 51 15.12 6.99 -7.52
N THR A 52 14.76 7.14 -8.78
CA THR A 52 15.61 6.69 -9.88
C THR A 52 16.76 7.70 -9.97
N GLY A 53 17.85 7.42 -9.26
CA GLY A 53 19.16 8.09 -9.34
C GLY A 53 20.27 7.09 -9.60
#